data_AF-A0A1R4JK30-F1
#
_entry.id   AF-A0A1R4JK30-F1
#
_cell.length_a   1.000
_cell.length_b   1.000
_cell.length_c   1.000
_cell.angle_alpha   90.00
_cell.angle_beta   90.00
_cell.angle_gamma   90.00
#
_symmetry.space_group_name_H-M   'P 1'
#
loop_
_entity.id
_entity.type
_entity.pdbx_description
1 polymer ?
#
loop_
_entity_poly.entity_id
_entity_poly.type
_entity_poly.pdbx_seq_one_letter_code
_entity_poly.pdbx_strand_id
1 'polypeptide(L)'
;MTVARSPAAAEGPGEHRANYPQNPARAEMLLTTPLFPRVVLHRGNGVDIVIEAPEASAENAYIAGARVNGRQWHKSWIPERIMNQGVVLRFDLDDAPNHAWGSRPRDLPVDRHK
;
A
#
# COMPACT_ATOMS: atom_id res chain seq x y z
N MET A 1 4.14 -12.57 -18.52
CA MET A 1 3.79 -12.09 -19.88
C MET A 1 4.68 -10.90 -20.18
N THR A 2 5.31 -10.91 -21.35
CA THR A 2 6.39 -10.06 -21.89
C THR A 2 6.43 -8.60 -21.42
N VAL A 3 7.58 -8.18 -20.89
CA VAL A 3 7.97 -6.76 -20.79
C VAL A 3 8.60 -6.38 -22.12
N ALA A 4 7.91 -5.55 -22.91
CA ALA A 4 8.51 -4.94 -24.09
C ALA A 4 9.54 -3.90 -23.64
N ARG A 5 10.76 -3.98 -24.21
CA ARG A 5 11.90 -3.10 -23.93
C ARG A 5 12.22 -2.36 -25.23
N SER A 6 12.15 -1.03 -25.22
CA SER A 6 12.77 -0.14 -26.21
C SER A 6 13.35 1.10 -25.50
N PRO A 7 14.42 1.71 -26.02
CA PRO A 7 15.50 2.25 -25.19
C PRO A 7 15.65 3.78 -25.30
N ALA A 8 16.10 4.43 -24.21
CA ALA A 8 17.04 5.55 -24.24
C ALA A 8 17.29 6.12 -22.83
N ALA A 9 18.54 6.53 -22.65
CA ALA A 9 19.04 7.56 -21.74
C ALA A 9 19.04 7.28 -20.23
N ALA A 10 20.28 7.20 -19.73
CA ALA A 10 20.68 7.17 -18.33
C ALA A 10 20.20 8.42 -17.57
N GLU A 11 19.72 8.24 -16.32
CA GLU A 11 19.85 9.21 -15.21
C GLU A 11 19.73 8.51 -13.84
N GLY A 12 20.71 8.79 -12.95
CA GLY A 12 20.60 8.89 -11.48
C GLY A 12 20.24 7.69 -10.58
N PRO A 13 21.00 7.41 -9.50
CA PRO A 13 20.53 6.52 -8.43
C PRO A 13 19.52 7.25 -7.54
N GLY A 14 18.26 7.29 -7.96
CA GLY A 14 17.13 7.78 -7.16
C GLY A 14 16.35 6.60 -6.57
N GLU A 15 16.19 6.59 -5.25
CA GLU A 15 15.44 5.58 -4.50
C GLU A 15 14.08 5.27 -5.13
N HIS A 16 13.95 4.10 -5.75
CA HIS A 16 12.65 3.50 -6.01
C HIS A 16 12.10 3.02 -4.67
N ARG A 17 11.24 3.83 -4.02
CA ARG A 17 10.43 3.38 -2.89
C ARG A 17 9.31 2.47 -3.37
N ALA A 18 9.71 1.29 -3.85
CA ALA A 18 8.80 0.18 -4.08
C ALA A 18 8.33 -0.37 -2.73
N ASN A 19 7.04 -0.71 -2.65
CA ASN A 19 6.45 -1.41 -1.52
C ASN A 19 7.23 -2.71 -1.26
N TYR A 20 8.04 -2.73 -0.21
CA TYR A 20 8.83 -3.88 0.19
C TYR A 20 8.03 -4.75 1.18
N PRO A 21 7.85 -6.05 0.93
CA PRO A 21 7.36 -6.95 1.98
C PRO A 21 8.40 -6.97 3.11
N GLN A 22 8.00 -6.64 4.33
CA GLN A 22 8.89 -6.67 5.50
C GLN A 22 9.38 -8.08 5.82
N ASN A 23 8.65 -9.11 5.38
CA ASN A 23 9.04 -10.49 5.53
C ASN A 23 8.53 -11.29 4.32
N PRO A 24 9.36 -11.74 3.37
CA PRO A 24 8.88 -12.45 2.17
C PRO A 24 8.18 -13.80 2.50
N ALA A 25 8.35 -14.31 3.73
CA ALA A 25 7.66 -15.50 4.23
C ALA A 25 6.30 -15.22 4.89
N ARG A 26 5.94 -13.94 5.12
CA ARG A 26 4.63 -13.49 5.61
C ARG A 26 4.22 -12.30 4.78
N ALA A 27 3.34 -12.49 3.79
CA ALA A 27 2.92 -11.43 2.87
C ALA A 27 2.03 -10.38 3.57
N GLU A 28 2.64 -9.63 4.48
CA GLU A 28 2.12 -8.42 5.09
C GLU A 28 2.49 -7.26 4.16
N MET A 29 1.47 -6.62 3.58
CA MET A 29 1.68 -5.42 2.80
C MET A 29 1.69 -4.22 3.74
N LEU A 30 2.83 -3.55 3.85
CA LEU A 30 2.89 -2.23 4.43
C LEU A 30 2.13 -1.25 3.55
N LEU A 31 1.29 -0.43 4.17
CA LEU A 31 0.59 0.64 3.50
C LEU A 31 1.50 1.85 3.44
N THR A 32 1.83 2.28 2.22
CA THR A 32 2.60 3.51 1.93
C THR A 32 1.71 4.46 1.14
N THR A 33 2.10 5.73 1.05
CA THR A 33 1.33 6.74 0.30
C THR A 33 1.22 6.33 -1.17
N PRO A 34 0.01 6.16 -1.71
CA PRO A 34 -0.19 5.84 -3.12
C PRO A 34 0.22 7.02 -4.01
N LEU A 35 0.99 6.73 -5.07
CA LEU A 35 1.40 7.74 -6.06
C LEU A 35 0.36 7.98 -7.16
N PHE A 36 -0.60 7.07 -7.30
CA PHE A 36 -1.63 7.13 -8.33
C PHE A 36 -3.01 7.10 -7.70
N PRO A 37 -4.00 7.80 -8.27
CA PRO A 37 -5.37 7.79 -7.76
C PRO A 37 -6.03 6.42 -7.72
N ARG A 38 -5.60 5.51 -8.60
CA ARG A 38 -6.11 4.14 -8.67
C ARG A 38 -5.06 3.18 -9.20
N VAL A 39 -4.92 2.03 -8.55
CA VAL A 39 -4.12 0.90 -9.02
C VAL A 39 -4.97 -0.37 -8.92
N VAL A 40 -4.93 -1.22 -9.95
CA VAL A 40 -5.56 -2.54 -9.92
C VAL A 40 -4.48 -3.57 -10.17
N LEU A 41 -4.30 -4.49 -9.22
CA LEU A 41 -3.35 -5.59 -9.33
C LEU A 41 -4.13 -6.89 -9.54
N HIS A 42 -4.00 -7.47 -10.73
CA HIS A 42 -4.57 -8.77 -11.07
C HIS A 42 -3.67 -9.88 -10.56
N ARG A 43 -4.18 -10.75 -9.70
CA ARG A 43 -3.43 -11.89 -9.16
C ARG A 43 -3.64 -13.14 -10.01
N GLY A 44 -2.63 -14.01 -10.04
CA GLY A 44 -2.69 -15.28 -10.79
C GLY A 44 -3.77 -16.26 -10.32
N ASN A 45 -4.32 -16.10 -9.12
CA ASN A 45 -5.47 -16.85 -8.60
C ASN A 45 -6.82 -16.23 -8.97
N GLY A 46 -6.85 -15.23 -9.86
CA GLY A 46 -8.09 -14.65 -10.41
C GLY A 46 -8.78 -13.61 -9.55
N VAL A 47 -8.15 -13.15 -8.46
CA VAL A 47 -8.67 -12.08 -7.61
C VAL A 47 -7.93 -10.77 -7.87
N ASP A 48 -8.59 -9.66 -7.56
CA ASP A 48 -8.02 -8.32 -7.71
C ASP A 48 -7.68 -7.68 -6.37
N ILE A 49 -6.56 -6.96 -6.33
CA ILE A 49 -6.27 -6.00 -5.28
C ILE A 49 -6.44 -4.62 -5.90
N VAL A 50 -7.46 -3.89 -5.47
CA VAL A 50 -7.76 -2.53 -5.92
C VAL A 50 -7.27 -1.57 -4.86
N ILE A 51 -6.46 -0.59 -5.24
CA ILE A 51 -6.01 0.52 -4.41
C ILE A 51 -6.64 1.79 -4.98
N GLU A 52 -7.35 2.54 -4.15
CA GLU A 52 -8.01 3.79 -4.48
C GLU A 52 -7.51 4.88 -3.53
N ALA A 53 -7.05 5.99 -4.08
CA ALA A 53 -6.59 7.16 -3.35
C ALA A 53 -6.90 8.41 -4.18
N PRO A 54 -8.18 8.76 -4.37
CA PRO A 54 -8.58 9.81 -5.32
C PRO A 54 -7.92 11.17 -5.04
N GLU A 55 -7.48 11.40 -3.80
CA GLU A 55 -6.78 12.59 -3.36
C GLU A 55 -5.26 12.55 -3.64
N ALA A 56 -4.72 11.49 -4.23
CA ALA A 56 -3.27 11.33 -4.47
C ALA A 56 -2.73 12.42 -5.39
N SER A 57 -1.88 13.27 -4.82
CA SER A 57 -1.18 14.35 -5.52
C SER A 57 0.18 14.60 -4.86
N ALA A 58 0.97 15.52 -5.42
CA ALA A 58 2.24 15.91 -4.80
C ALA A 58 2.03 16.65 -3.47
N GLU A 59 0.88 17.31 -3.31
CA GLU A 59 0.48 18.08 -2.13
C GLU A 59 -0.06 17.16 -1.03
N ASN A 60 -0.87 16.16 -1.39
CA ASN A 60 -1.52 15.25 -0.42
C ASN A 60 -0.67 13.99 -0.19
N ALA A 61 0.48 14.18 0.46
CA ALA A 61 1.47 13.12 0.66
C ALA A 61 1.23 12.24 1.89
N TYR A 62 0.28 12.57 2.77
CA TYR A 62 0.10 11.89 4.06
C TYR A 62 -1.17 11.06 4.11
N ILE A 63 -1.09 9.85 4.68
CA ILE A 63 -2.27 9.03 4.92
C ILE A 63 -2.98 9.54 6.17
N ALA A 64 -4.20 10.05 5.99
CA ALA A 64 -5.09 10.40 7.10
C ALA A 64 -5.92 9.21 7.59
N GLY A 65 -6.18 8.24 6.71
CA GLY A 65 -6.93 7.04 7.04
C GLY A 65 -6.96 6.00 5.93
N ALA A 66 -7.49 4.82 6.26
CA ALA A 66 -7.70 3.75 5.29
C ALA A 66 -9.01 3.00 5.55
N ARG A 67 -9.57 2.42 4.49
CA ARG A 67 -10.67 1.45 4.54
C ARG A 67 -10.30 0.20 3.76
N VAL A 68 -10.66 -0.95 4.33
CA VAL A 68 -10.51 -2.28 3.71
C VAL A 68 -11.90 -2.83 3.46
N ASN A 69 -12.26 -3.04 2.20
CA ASN A 69 -13.61 -3.46 1.78
C ASN A 69 -14.72 -2.61 2.44
N GLY A 70 -14.52 -1.30 2.48
CA GLY A 70 -15.45 -0.32 3.05
C GLY A 70 -15.41 -0.16 4.58
N ARG A 71 -14.69 -1.01 5.32
CA ARG A 71 -14.58 -0.91 6.79
C ARG A 71 -13.37 -0.08 7.19
N GLN A 72 -13.52 0.79 8.18
CA GLN A 72 -12.39 1.56 8.74
C GLN A 72 -11.25 0.63 9.16
N TRP A 73 -10.04 1.03 8.80
CA TRP A 73 -8.83 0.29 9.05
C TRP A 73 -7.81 1.20 9.72
N HIS A 74 -7.36 0.79 10.91
CA HIS A 74 -6.45 1.58 11.73
C HIS A 74 -5.02 1.06 11.71
N LYS A 75 -4.78 -0.12 11.09
CA LYS A 75 -3.46 -0.75 11.01
C LYS A 75 -2.74 -0.26 9.76
N SER A 76 -1.44 -0.01 9.87
CA SER A 76 -0.58 0.35 8.74
C SER A 76 -0.16 -0.85 7.88
N TRP A 77 -0.80 -2.01 8.08
CA TRP A 77 -0.50 -3.26 7.38
C TRP A 77 -1.77 -4.07 7.14
N ILE A 78 -1.71 -4.96 6.14
CA ILE A 78 -2.82 -5.86 5.80
C ILE A 78 -2.37 -7.33 5.86
N PRO A 79 -3.13 -8.21 6.53
CA PRO A 79 -2.85 -9.64 6.56
C PRO A 79 -2.96 -10.28 5.18
N GLU A 80 -2.06 -11.22 4.90
CA GLU A 80 -2.05 -11.97 3.64
C GLU A 80 -3.41 -12.61 3.28
N ARG A 81 -4.13 -13.13 4.29
CA ARG A 81 -5.45 -13.77 4.08
C ARG A 81 -6.41 -12.85 3.32
N ILE A 82 -6.40 -11.56 3.63
CA ILE A 82 -7.27 -10.57 2.98
C ILE A 82 -6.80 -10.36 1.53
N MET A 83 -5.50 -10.29 1.31
CA MET A 83 -4.91 -10.10 -0.02
C MET A 83 -5.17 -11.29 -0.96
N ASN A 84 -5.18 -12.51 -0.44
CA ASN A 84 -5.44 -13.73 -1.24
C ASN A 84 -6.91 -13.91 -1.62
N GLN A 85 -7.84 -13.20 -0.97
CA GLN A 85 -9.28 -13.22 -1.27
C GLN A 85 -9.71 -12.11 -2.24
N GLY A 86 -8.80 -11.21 -2.59
CA GLY A 86 -9.12 -9.96 -3.25
C GLY A 86 -9.59 -8.89 -2.26
N VAL A 87 -9.26 -7.64 -2.54
CA VAL A 87 -9.50 -6.54 -1.60
C VAL A 87 -9.59 -5.19 -2.31
N VAL A 88 -10.45 -4.31 -1.81
CA VAL A 88 -10.45 -2.89 -2.13
C VAL A 88 -9.88 -2.12 -0.94
N LEU A 89 -8.78 -1.42 -1.20
CA LEU A 89 -8.07 -0.56 -0.27
C LEU A 89 -8.32 0.88 -0.67
N ARG A 90 -9.05 1.61 0.17
CA ARG A 90 -9.26 3.04 -0.03
C ARG A 90 -8.43 3.82 0.98
N PHE A 91 -7.59 4.70 0.49
CA PHE A 91 -6.83 5.65 1.28
C PHE A 91 -7.54 7.00 1.27
N ASP A 92 -7.57 7.63 2.44
CA ASP A 92 -7.90 9.04 2.58
C ASP A 92 -6.55 9.76 2.76
N LEU A 93 -6.17 10.64 1.83
CA LEU A 93 -4.90 11.39 1.86
C LEU A 93 -5.13 12.86 2.23
N ASP A 94 -4.11 13.47 2.81
CA ASP A 94 -4.14 14.84 3.32
C ASP A 94 -2.77 15.52 3.14
N ASP A 95 -2.74 16.84 3.24
CA ASP A 95 -1.53 17.68 3.11
C ASP A 95 -0.69 17.77 4.40
N ALA A 96 -1.26 17.29 5.51
CA ALA A 96 -0.63 17.27 6.83
C ALA A 96 -0.61 15.84 7.44
N PRO A 97 0.41 15.51 8.25
CA PRO A 97 0.51 14.20 8.88
C PRO A 97 -0.58 13.96 9.93
N ASN A 98 -1.24 12.81 9.86
CA ASN A 98 -2.11 12.33 10.94
C ASN A 98 -1.33 11.48 11.95
N HIS A 99 -1.01 12.05 13.11
CA HIS A 99 -0.27 11.36 14.18
C HIS A 99 -1.12 10.32 14.94
N ALA A 100 -2.44 10.28 14.74
CA ALA A 100 -3.35 9.39 15.45
C ALA A 100 -3.64 8.06 14.70
N TRP A 101 -3.46 8.04 13.38
CA TRP A 101 -3.70 6.87 12.55
C TRP A 101 -2.44 6.00 12.44
N GLY A 102 -2.58 4.67 12.53
CA GLY A 102 -1.47 3.73 12.36
C GLY A 102 -0.37 3.77 13.44
N SER A 103 -0.50 4.62 14.46
CA SER A 103 0.55 4.93 15.45
C SER A 103 0.33 4.28 16.82
N ARG A 104 -0.84 3.68 17.08
CA ARG A 104 -1.11 3.04 18.37
C ARG A 104 -0.32 1.74 18.48
N PRO A 105 0.15 1.34 19.68
CA PRO A 105 0.90 0.10 19.87
C PRO A 105 0.19 -1.17 19.33
N ARG A 106 -1.15 -1.18 19.35
CA ARG A 106 -1.99 -2.27 18.83
C ARG A 106 -2.12 -2.31 17.29
N ASP A 107 -1.72 -1.22 16.63
CA ASP A 107 -1.88 -0.99 15.20
C ASP A 107 -0.56 -1.19 14.42
N LEU A 108 0.56 -1.30 15.14
CA LEU A 108 1.84 -1.73 14.61
C LEU A 108 1.81 -3.22 14.20
N PRO A 109 2.68 -3.66 13.26
CA PRO A 109 2.92 -5.07 13.02
C PRO A 109 3.37 -5.77 14.30
N VAL A 110 2.79 -6.93 14.59
CA VAL A 110 3.20 -7.76 15.74
C VAL A 110 4.40 -8.61 15.35
N ASP A 111 5.58 -8.27 15.87
CA ASP A 111 6.72 -9.20 15.87
C ASP A 111 6.47 -10.27 16.93
N ARG A 112 6.09 -11.49 16.49
CA ARG A 112 5.84 -12.61 17.39
C ARG A 112 7.16 -13.33 17.71
N HIS A 113 8.02 -12.64 18.43
CA HIS A 113 9.15 -13.20 19.16
C HIS A 113 9.16 -12.67 20.61
N LYS A 114 8.16 -13.11 21.39
CA LYS A 114 8.28 -13.55 22.80
C LYS A 114 7.00 -14.25 23.23
#